data_AF-A0A352WJR7-F1
#
_entry.id   AF-A0A352WJR7-F1
#
_cell.length_a   1.000
_cell.length_b   1.000
_cell.length_c   1.000
_cell.angle_alpha   90.00
_cell.angle_beta   90.00
_cell.angle_gamma   90.00
#
_symmetry.space_group_name_H-M   'P 1'
#
loop_
_entity.id
_entity.type
_entity.pdbx_description
1 polymer ?
#
loop_
_entity_poly.entity_id
_entity_poly.type
_entity_poly.pdbx_seq_one_letter_code
_entity_poly.pdbx_strand_id
1 'polypeptide(L)'
;MIRIFTAITKYLTLIFMALYTFKCFSYFVAKNKKKRTSNLNKQVFYIFAIHLMCYMKLFLWKHELKFVLFYLSQVFVCVMYMVIFHQCYKNVSRLITNNMVFLLMIGYIMLTRLDFQLAIRQAVMGTGALFATSFIPFILRRLKNIRKWNVFFGVTGLMFL
;
A
#
# COMPACT_ATOMS: atom_id res chain seq x y z
N MET A 1 -23.92 8.33 20.56
CA MET A 1 -23.61 7.03 19.89
C MET A 1 -22.39 7.09 18.97
N ILE A 2 -22.31 8.04 18.02
CA ILE A 2 -21.19 8.16 17.05
C ILE A 2 -19.80 8.31 17.73
N ARG A 3 -19.70 9.00 18.86
CA ARG A 3 -18.43 9.15 19.62
C ARG A 3 -17.93 7.83 20.20
N ILE A 4 -18.82 7.02 20.76
CA ILE A 4 -18.49 5.69 21.32
C ILE A 4 -18.04 4.76 20.20
N PHE A 5 -18.78 4.74 19.10
CA PHE A 5 -18.41 3.98 17.90
C PHE A 5 -17.01 4.40 17.39
N THR A 6 -16.76 5.70 17.30
CA THR A 6 -15.47 6.25 16.86
C THR A 6 -14.31 5.85 17.77
N ALA A 7 -14.53 5.83 19.09
CA ALA A 7 -13.54 5.38 20.06
C ALA A 7 -13.24 3.88 19.89
N ILE A 8 -14.28 3.05 19.79
CA ILE A 8 -14.14 1.60 19.56
C ILE A 8 -13.36 1.33 18.27
N THR A 9 -13.73 1.96 17.15
CA THR A 9 -13.04 1.77 15.87
C THR A 9 -11.57 2.19 15.95
N LYS A 10 -11.24 3.26 16.70
CA LYS A 10 -9.85 3.70 16.91
C LYS A 10 -9.01 2.62 17.60
N TYR A 11 -9.48 2.08 18.71
CA TYR A 11 -8.75 1.03 19.44
C TYR A 11 -8.67 -0.27 18.65
N LEU A 12 -9.75 -0.65 17.97
CA LEU A 12 -9.79 -1.83 17.13
C LEU A 12 -8.78 -1.74 15.97
N THR A 13 -8.70 -0.57 15.32
CA THR A 13 -7.71 -0.32 14.26
C THR A 13 -6.27 -0.43 14.78
N LEU A 14 -5.99 0.12 15.98
CA LEU A 14 -4.67 0.02 16.61
C LEU A 14 -4.29 -1.43 16.94
N ILE A 15 -5.24 -2.23 17.45
CA ILE A 15 -5.03 -3.65 17.72
C ILE A 15 -4.69 -4.39 16.42
N PHE A 16 -5.42 -4.14 15.34
CA PHE A 16 -5.10 -4.76 14.05
C PHE A 16 -3.75 -4.33 13.49
N MET A 17 -3.35 -3.06 13.66
CA MET A 17 -2.01 -2.58 13.32
C MET A 17 -0.93 -3.34 14.10
N ALA A 18 -1.11 -3.54 15.40
CA ALA A 18 -0.18 -4.30 16.23
C ALA A 18 -0.12 -5.79 15.82
N LEU A 19 -1.26 -6.39 15.48
CA LEU A 19 -1.29 -7.76 14.97
C LEU A 19 -0.59 -7.88 13.61
N TYR A 20 -0.75 -6.90 12.74
CA TYR A 20 -0.07 -6.84 11.44
C TYR A 20 1.45 -6.77 11.61
N THR A 21 1.96 -5.88 12.48
CA THR A 21 3.40 -5.76 12.75
C THR A 21 3.94 -7.03 13.38
N PHE A 22 3.21 -7.64 14.33
CA PHE A 22 3.58 -8.93 14.90
C PHE A 22 3.68 -10.04 13.86
N LYS A 23 2.77 -10.08 12.87
CA LYS A 23 2.86 -11.05 11.76
C LYS A 23 4.05 -10.80 10.85
N CYS A 24 4.47 -9.55 10.67
CA CYS A 24 5.72 -9.22 9.97
C CYS A 24 6.94 -9.82 10.69
N PHE A 25 7.04 -9.66 12.01
CA PHE A 25 8.11 -10.31 12.79
C PHE A 25 8.01 -11.84 12.77
N SER A 26 6.81 -12.38 12.93
CA SER A 26 6.57 -13.83 12.89
C SER A 26 6.97 -14.47 11.55
N TYR A 27 6.90 -13.74 10.45
CA TYR A 27 7.39 -14.20 9.15
C TYR A 27 8.90 -14.47 9.15
N PHE A 28 9.70 -13.60 9.79
CA PHE A 28 11.16 -13.77 9.88
C PHE A 28 11.54 -14.98 10.75
N VAL A 29 10.83 -15.19 11.85
CA VAL A 29 11.07 -16.30 12.79
C VAL A 29 10.58 -17.65 12.23
N ALA A 30 9.59 -17.64 11.32
CA ALA A 30 9.03 -18.87 10.78
C ALA A 30 10.05 -19.64 9.92
N LYS A 31 10.39 -20.87 10.34
CA LYS A 31 11.23 -21.81 9.58
C LYS A 31 10.49 -22.46 8.40
N ASN A 32 9.18 -22.69 8.53
CA ASN A 32 8.37 -23.42 7.53
C ASN A 32 7.79 -22.51 6.44
N LYS A 33 7.97 -22.89 5.16
CA LYS A 33 7.43 -22.18 3.99
C LYS A 33 5.90 -22.07 3.98
N LYS A 34 5.19 -23.09 4.45
CA LYS A 34 3.72 -23.08 4.60
C LYS A 34 3.26 -22.03 5.63
N LYS A 35 3.97 -21.92 6.76
CA LYS A 35 3.69 -20.94 7.82
C LYS A 35 4.00 -19.52 7.38
N ARG A 36 5.11 -19.32 6.63
CA ARG A 36 5.43 -18.05 5.97
C ARG A 36 4.33 -17.59 5.02
N THR A 37 3.86 -18.47 4.15
CA THR A 37 2.79 -18.14 3.18
C THR A 37 1.47 -17.81 3.88
N SER A 38 1.10 -18.58 4.92
CA SER A 38 -0.08 -18.27 5.74
C SER A 38 0.02 -16.91 6.42
N ASN A 39 1.19 -16.57 6.98
CA ASN A 39 1.42 -15.27 7.61
C ASN A 39 1.28 -14.11 6.60
N LEU A 40 1.79 -14.29 5.36
CA LEU A 40 1.64 -13.30 4.29
C LEU A 40 0.17 -13.09 3.87
N ASN A 41 -0.61 -14.16 3.76
CA ASN A 41 -2.04 -14.03 3.44
C ASN A 41 -2.81 -13.34 4.59
N LYS A 42 -2.45 -13.66 5.84
CA LYS A 42 -3.02 -12.97 7.02
C LYS A 42 -2.65 -11.49 7.06
N GLN A 43 -1.45 -11.10 6.64
CA GLN A 43 -1.09 -9.69 6.49
C GLN A 43 -2.01 -8.96 5.53
N VAL A 44 -2.26 -9.52 4.34
CA VAL A 44 -3.17 -8.92 3.35
C VAL A 44 -4.58 -8.75 3.95
N PHE A 45 -5.08 -9.77 4.67
CA PHE A 45 -6.34 -9.66 5.38
C PHE A 45 -6.36 -8.49 6.38
N TYR A 46 -5.31 -8.33 7.19
CA TYR A 46 -5.23 -7.22 8.14
C TYR A 46 -5.17 -5.85 7.45
N ILE A 47 -4.46 -5.72 6.32
CA ILE A 47 -4.43 -4.48 5.54
C ILE A 47 -5.84 -4.08 5.12
N PHE A 48 -6.58 -5.00 4.50
CA PHE A 48 -7.96 -4.72 4.05
C PHE A 48 -8.93 -4.50 5.22
N ALA A 49 -8.78 -5.23 6.33
CA ALA A 49 -9.60 -5.03 7.52
C ALA A 49 -9.40 -3.64 8.12
N ILE A 50 -8.14 -3.19 8.27
CA ILE A 50 -7.80 -1.85 8.75
C ILE A 50 -8.34 -0.78 7.79
N HIS A 51 -8.14 -0.96 6.49
CA HIS A 51 -8.57 -0.01 5.46
C HIS A 51 -10.09 0.13 5.44
N LEU A 52 -10.82 -0.98 5.53
CA LEU A 52 -12.28 -0.99 5.64
C LEU A 52 -12.77 -0.29 6.92
N MET A 53 -12.18 -0.57 8.08
CA MET A 53 -12.57 0.09 9.34
C MET A 53 -12.37 1.60 9.32
N CYS A 54 -11.24 2.05 8.75
CA CYS A 54 -10.95 3.47 8.59
C CYS A 54 -11.94 4.16 7.65
N TYR A 55 -12.26 3.55 6.50
CA TYR A 55 -13.21 4.13 5.56
C TYR A 55 -14.66 4.07 6.03
N MET A 56 -15.04 3.01 6.73
CA MET A 56 -16.35 2.93 7.39
C MET A 56 -16.49 4.09 8.39
N LYS A 57 -15.49 4.34 9.22
CA LYS A 57 -15.50 5.50 10.13
C LYS A 57 -15.61 6.84 9.38
N LEU A 58 -14.85 7.02 8.29
CA LEU A 58 -14.91 8.26 7.48
C LEU A 58 -16.30 8.46 6.87
N PHE A 59 -16.88 7.39 6.32
CA PHE A 59 -18.22 7.42 5.74
C PHE A 59 -19.30 7.72 6.78
N LEU A 60 -19.24 7.11 7.97
CA LEU A 60 -20.18 7.42 9.06
C LEU A 60 -20.07 8.85 9.59
N TRP A 61 -18.93 9.52 9.38
CA TRP A 61 -18.75 10.89 9.87
C TRP A 61 -19.11 11.95 8.83
N LYS A 62 -18.90 11.65 7.55
CA LYS A 62 -19.14 12.59 6.44
C LYS A 62 -20.45 12.31 5.70
N HIS A 63 -20.96 11.09 5.73
CA HIS A 63 -22.18 10.64 5.04
C HIS A 63 -22.21 10.89 3.52
N GLU A 64 -21.04 10.97 2.86
CA GLU A 64 -20.96 11.21 1.42
C GLU A 64 -20.53 9.96 0.65
N LEU A 65 -21.24 9.62 -0.43
CA LEU A 65 -20.94 8.46 -1.29
C LEU A 65 -19.57 8.53 -1.96
N LYS A 66 -19.00 9.74 -2.14
CA LYS A 66 -17.67 9.92 -2.74
C LYS A 66 -16.56 9.17 -2.00
N PHE A 67 -16.67 9.02 -0.67
CA PHE A 67 -15.70 8.27 0.13
C PHE A 67 -15.75 6.77 -0.17
N VAL A 68 -16.94 6.23 -0.47
CA VAL A 68 -17.13 4.82 -0.83
C VAL A 68 -16.57 4.55 -2.23
N LEU A 69 -16.86 5.42 -3.21
CA LEU A 69 -16.28 5.30 -4.55
C LEU A 69 -14.75 5.38 -4.53
N PHE A 70 -14.20 6.31 -3.76
CA PHE A 70 -12.75 6.46 -3.61
C PHE A 70 -12.11 5.25 -2.93
N TYR A 71 -12.76 4.69 -1.90
CA TYR A 71 -12.35 3.44 -1.26
C TYR A 71 -12.26 2.28 -2.27
N LEU A 72 -13.31 2.07 -3.07
CA LEU A 72 -13.35 0.99 -4.07
C LEU A 72 -12.23 1.16 -5.11
N SER A 73 -12.01 2.39 -5.57
CA SER A 73 -10.89 2.71 -6.47
C SER A 73 -9.52 2.36 -5.85
N GLN A 74 -9.31 2.67 -4.57
CA GLN A 74 -8.06 2.34 -3.88
C GLN A 74 -7.87 0.83 -3.73
N VAL A 75 -8.91 0.10 -3.33
CA VAL A 75 -8.88 -1.36 -3.23
C VAL A 75 -8.54 -1.98 -4.59
N PHE A 76 -9.15 -1.49 -5.66
CA PHE A 76 -8.87 -1.96 -7.02
C PHE A 76 -7.40 -1.73 -7.42
N VAL A 77 -6.89 -0.50 -7.26
CA VAL A 77 -5.48 -0.15 -7.56
C VAL A 77 -4.52 -1.02 -6.77
N CYS A 78 -4.83 -1.26 -5.50
CA CYS A 78 -4.04 -2.08 -4.60
C CYS A 78 -3.92 -3.53 -5.05
N VAL A 79 -5.04 -4.15 -5.42
CA VAL A 79 -5.09 -5.52 -5.91
C VAL A 79 -4.35 -5.62 -7.25
N MET A 80 -4.60 -4.69 -8.17
CA MET A 80 -3.87 -4.61 -9.45
C MET A 80 -2.36 -4.52 -9.21
N TYR A 81 -1.91 -3.64 -8.31
CA TYR A 81 -0.50 -3.47 -8.01
C TYR A 81 0.13 -4.74 -7.44
N MET A 82 -0.52 -5.41 -6.47
CA MET A 82 -0.01 -6.68 -5.94
C MET A 82 0.17 -7.74 -7.04
N VAL A 83 -0.76 -7.81 -7.99
CA VAL A 83 -0.70 -8.77 -9.12
C VAL A 83 0.42 -8.40 -10.10
N ILE A 84 0.43 -7.16 -10.59
CA ILE A 84 1.42 -6.67 -11.56
C ILE A 84 2.83 -6.77 -10.98
N PHE A 85 3.02 -6.33 -9.74
CA PHE A 85 4.35 -6.35 -9.11
C PHE A 85 4.87 -7.78 -8.98
N HIS A 86 3.99 -8.75 -8.67
CA HIS A 86 4.37 -10.16 -8.61
C HIS A 86 4.73 -10.74 -9.99
N GLN A 87 4.04 -10.33 -11.05
CA GLN A 87 4.32 -10.76 -12.42
C GLN A 87 5.61 -10.14 -12.98
N CYS A 88 5.77 -8.82 -12.83
CA CYS A 88 6.94 -8.09 -13.31
C CYS A 88 8.20 -8.47 -12.51
N TYR A 89 8.09 -8.57 -11.17
CA TYR A 89 9.19 -8.93 -10.28
C TYR A 89 9.07 -10.38 -9.78
N LYS A 90 9.48 -11.33 -10.64
CA LYS A 90 9.40 -12.78 -10.38
C LYS A 90 10.06 -13.25 -9.07
N ASN A 91 11.05 -12.51 -8.55
CA ASN A 91 11.79 -12.83 -7.32
C ASN A 91 11.47 -11.88 -6.14
N VAL A 92 10.38 -11.10 -6.21
CA VAL A 92 10.04 -10.18 -5.13
C VAL A 92 9.58 -10.92 -3.87
N SER A 93 10.07 -10.47 -2.72
CA SER A 93 9.50 -10.88 -1.43
C SER A 93 8.09 -10.30 -1.28
N ARG A 94 7.09 -11.19 -1.20
CA ARG A 94 5.69 -10.82 -0.93
C ARG A 94 5.55 -10.02 0.37
N LEU A 95 6.45 -10.21 1.34
CA LEU A 95 6.48 -9.41 2.58
C LEU A 95 6.68 -7.92 2.29
N ILE A 96 7.65 -7.59 1.43
CA ILE A 96 7.99 -6.20 1.09
C ILE A 96 6.82 -5.56 0.35
N THR A 97 6.23 -6.29 -0.59
CA THR A 97 5.06 -5.82 -1.35
C THR A 97 3.87 -5.53 -0.43
N ASN A 98 3.58 -6.43 0.51
CA ASN A 98 2.52 -6.23 1.51
C ASN A 98 2.78 -5.00 2.39
N ASN A 99 4.03 -4.79 2.84
CA ASN A 99 4.40 -3.63 3.66
C ASN A 99 4.31 -2.30 2.89
N MET A 100 4.78 -2.27 1.64
CA MET A 100 4.66 -1.08 0.79
C MET A 100 3.19 -0.68 0.60
N VAL A 101 2.35 -1.65 0.24
CA VAL A 101 0.92 -1.43 0.05
C VAL A 101 0.24 -0.95 1.34
N PHE A 102 0.60 -1.54 2.48
CA PHE A 102 0.04 -1.13 3.77
C PHE A 102 0.35 0.34 4.09
N LEU A 103 1.61 0.75 3.90
CA LEU A 103 2.03 2.14 4.12
C LEU A 103 1.32 3.10 3.15
N LEU A 104 1.20 2.71 1.88
CA LEU A 104 0.48 3.47 0.87
C LEU A 104 -0.99 3.68 1.27
N MET A 105 -1.66 2.62 1.74
CA MET A 105 -3.05 2.68 2.19
C MET A 105 -3.25 3.59 3.39
N ILE A 106 -2.36 3.52 4.38
CA ILE A 106 -2.41 4.42 5.54
C ILE A 106 -2.19 5.86 5.10
N GLY A 107 -1.24 6.11 4.20
CA GLY A 107 -1.00 7.43 3.62
C GLY A 107 -2.26 8.00 2.99
N TYR A 108 -2.95 7.22 2.16
CA TYR A 108 -4.21 7.64 1.54
C TYR A 108 -5.34 7.84 2.54
N ILE A 109 -5.50 6.99 3.56
CA ILE A 109 -6.48 7.22 4.64
C ILE A 109 -6.23 8.58 5.30
N MET A 110 -4.97 8.89 5.62
CA MET A 110 -4.60 10.13 6.29
C MET A 110 -4.87 11.35 5.41
N LEU A 111 -4.54 11.27 4.12
CA LEU A 111 -4.86 12.32 3.15
C LEU A 111 -6.36 12.54 3.03
N THR A 112 -7.14 11.46 2.89
CA THR A 112 -8.60 11.49 2.76
C THR A 112 -9.27 12.13 3.99
N ARG A 113 -8.67 11.94 5.18
CA ARG A 113 -9.13 12.57 6.42
C ARG A 113 -8.83 14.07 6.47
N LEU A 114 -7.67 14.50 5.95
CA LEU A 114 -7.23 15.90 5.96
C LEU A 114 -7.96 16.71 4.89
N ASP A 115 -7.82 16.32 3.63
CA ASP A 115 -8.41 16.99 2.48
C ASP A 115 -8.70 15.99 1.36
N PHE A 116 -9.95 15.91 0.94
CA PHE A 116 -10.40 14.96 -0.07
C PHE A 116 -9.88 15.29 -1.48
N GLN A 117 -9.78 16.57 -1.85
CA GLN A 117 -9.30 16.99 -3.16
C GLN A 117 -7.80 16.72 -3.31
N LEU A 118 -7.03 17.02 -2.25
CA LEU A 118 -5.63 16.67 -2.17
C LEU A 118 -5.43 15.16 -2.27
N ALA A 119 -6.26 14.37 -1.57
CA ALA A 119 -6.21 12.92 -1.61
C ALA A 119 -6.41 12.37 -3.02
N ILE A 120 -7.36 12.90 -3.80
CA ILE A 120 -7.56 12.50 -5.20
C ILE A 120 -6.32 12.80 -6.03
N ARG A 121 -5.80 14.03 -5.97
CA ARG A 121 -4.62 14.43 -6.77
C ARG A 121 -3.41 13.55 -6.46
N GLN A 122 -3.15 13.31 -5.17
CA GLN A 122 -2.04 12.46 -4.75
C GLN A 122 -2.27 10.98 -5.05
N ALA A 123 -3.51 10.50 -5.01
CA ALA A 123 -3.84 9.14 -5.41
C ALA A 123 -3.59 8.94 -6.92
N VAL A 124 -3.95 9.89 -7.77
CA VAL A 124 -3.67 9.83 -9.21
C VAL A 124 -2.16 9.83 -9.47
N MET A 125 -1.42 10.77 -8.87
CA MET A 125 0.05 10.83 -9.02
C MET A 125 0.73 9.56 -8.49
N GLY A 126 0.34 9.11 -7.29
CA GLY A 126 0.88 7.91 -6.67
C GLY A 126 0.58 6.65 -7.47
N THR A 127 -0.63 6.53 -8.01
CA THR A 127 -1.01 5.41 -8.89
C THR A 127 -0.18 5.42 -10.18
N GLY A 128 -0.03 6.59 -10.82
CA GLY A 128 0.82 6.75 -12.00
C GLY A 128 2.27 6.35 -11.73
N ALA A 129 2.84 6.79 -10.59
CA ALA A 129 4.18 6.42 -10.18
C ALA A 129 4.33 4.92 -9.89
N LEU A 130 3.33 4.28 -9.25
CA LEU A 130 3.33 2.83 -8.99
C LEU A 130 3.31 2.02 -10.29
N PHE A 131 2.52 2.43 -11.27
CA PHE A 131 2.52 1.77 -12.58
C PHE A 131 3.85 1.99 -13.31
N ALA A 132 4.35 3.22 -13.39
CA ALA A 132 5.63 3.52 -14.04
C ALA A 132 6.79 2.72 -13.41
N THR A 133 6.85 2.66 -12.08
CA THR A 133 7.89 1.92 -11.36
C THR A 133 7.78 0.41 -11.54
N SER A 134 6.57 -0.13 -11.71
CA SER A 134 6.37 -1.55 -11.98
C SER A 134 6.98 -2.02 -13.30
N PHE A 135 7.16 -1.13 -14.28
CA PHE A 135 7.77 -1.43 -15.58
C PHE A 135 9.31 -1.30 -15.60
N ILE A 136 9.91 -0.62 -14.62
CA ILE A 136 11.38 -0.50 -14.47
C ILE A 136 12.14 -1.83 -14.65
N PRO A 137 11.77 -2.96 -14.02
CA PRO A 137 12.54 -4.20 -14.16
C PRO A 137 12.50 -4.76 -15.58
N PHE A 138 11.43 -4.51 -16.33
CA PHE A 138 11.35 -4.91 -17.73
C PHE A 138 12.34 -4.12 -18.58
N ILE A 139 12.41 -2.80 -18.36
CA ILE A 139 13.38 -1.91 -19.00
C ILE A 139 14.81 -2.34 -18.67
N LEU A 140 15.11 -2.58 -17.39
CA LEU A 140 16.44 -3.02 -16.94
C LEU A 140 16.85 -4.38 -17.51
N ARG A 141 15.90 -5.31 -17.73
CA ARG A 141 16.20 -6.61 -18.37
C ARG A 141 16.54 -6.45 -19.84
N ARG A 142 15.84 -5.58 -20.57
CA ARG A 142 16.06 -5.35 -22.00
C ARG A 142 17.32 -4.53 -22.27
N LEU A 143 17.60 -3.53 -21.43
CA LEU A 143 18.68 -2.57 -21.63
C LEU A 143 19.76 -2.73 -20.54
N LYS A 144 20.58 -3.79 -20.65
CA LYS A 144 21.67 -4.06 -19.70
C LYS A 144 22.67 -2.91 -19.57
N ASN A 145 22.82 -2.09 -20.61
CA ASN A 145 23.72 -0.93 -20.63
C ASN A 145 23.28 0.24 -19.75
N ILE A 146 21.99 0.34 -19.38
CA ILE A 146 21.49 1.40 -18.48
C ILE A 146 22.21 1.37 -17.13
N ARG A 147 22.65 0.18 -16.67
CA ARG A 147 23.41 0.04 -15.41
C ARG A 147 24.78 0.73 -15.45
N LYS A 148 25.31 1.08 -16.63
CA LYS A 148 26.58 1.80 -16.77
C LYS A 148 26.41 3.32 -16.76
N TRP A 149 25.17 3.81 -16.84
CA TRP A 149 24.85 5.24 -16.93
C TRP A 149 24.70 5.92 -15.56
N ASN A 150 25.34 5.38 -14.52
CA ASN A 150 25.20 5.86 -13.14
C ASN A 150 25.55 7.36 -13.01
N VAL A 151 26.60 7.81 -13.72
CA VAL A 151 27.00 9.23 -13.73
C VAL A 151 25.92 10.09 -14.37
N PHE A 152 25.34 9.64 -15.49
CA PHE A 152 24.24 10.36 -16.15
C PHE A 152 23.03 10.50 -15.22
N PHE A 153 22.57 9.40 -14.60
CA PHE A 153 21.45 9.46 -13.65
C PHE A 153 21.73 10.36 -12.44
N GLY A 154 22.97 10.35 -11.92
CA GLY A 154 23.38 11.21 -10.81
C GLY A 154 23.37 12.70 -11.16
N VAL A 155 23.95 13.06 -12.31
CA VAL A 155 23.98 14.46 -12.79
C VAL A 155 22.57 14.95 -13.12
N THR A 156 21.75 14.15 -13.80
CA THR A 156 20.36 14.53 -14.07
C THR A 156 19.56 14.70 -12.79
N GLY A 157 19.77 13.83 -11.80
CA GLY A 157 19.10 13.94 -10.50
C GLY A 157 19.45 15.23 -9.77
N LEU A 158 20.72 15.64 -9.79
CA LEU A 158 21.16 16.92 -9.22
C LEU A 158 20.62 18.13 -9.97
N MET A 159 20.45 18.04 -11.29
CA MET A 159 19.90 19.14 -12.10
C MET A 159 18.39 19.36 -11.89
N PHE A 160 17.66 18.29 -11.57
CA PHE A 160 16.23 18.32 -11.30
C PHE A 160 15.87 18.54 -9.81
N LEU A 161 16.86 18.52 -8.90
CA LEU A 161 16.69 18.75 -7.47
C LEU A 161 16.50 20.24 -7.18
#